data_AF-A4C686-F1
#
_entry.id   AF-A4C686-F1
#
_cell.length_a   1.000
_cell.length_b   1.000
_cell.length_c   1.000
_cell.angle_alpha   90.00
_cell.angle_beta   90.00
_cell.angle_gamma   90.00
#
_symmetry.space_group_name_H-M   'P 1'
#
loop_
_entity.id
_entity.type
_entity.pdbx_description
1 polymer ?
#
loop_
_entity_poly.entity_id
_entity_poly.type
_entity_poly.pdbx_seq_one_letter_code
_entity_poly.pdbx_strand_id
1 'polypeptide(L)'
;MNASPLDNLNDIIAPTTVPFWPLSPAWWLVIAVSLILILSVFLYWRIIFRHNSAKREAIALSNTLTNNQMSDLQQLNIILKRLTQHYYGTSVASLSGKAWCDFLQQHCQSELNPQQLQSIYQAHLDNTTLIQLKTAYLAAIKHFKTRGHYHV
;
A
#
# COMPACT_ATOMS: atom_id res chain seq x y z
N MET A 1 -53.22 -1.68 -78.54
CA MET A 1 -52.66 -2.29 -77.33
C MET A 1 -51.73 -1.25 -76.71
N ASN A 2 -52.25 -0.44 -75.81
CA ASN A 2 -51.51 0.68 -75.23
C ASN A 2 -50.82 0.18 -73.97
N ALA A 3 -49.50 0.22 -73.93
CA ALA A 3 -48.73 -0.11 -72.73
C ALA A 3 -49.09 0.92 -71.64
N SER A 4 -49.60 0.44 -70.50
CA SER A 4 -49.94 1.30 -69.37
C SER A 4 -48.66 1.90 -68.78
N PRO A 5 -48.59 3.23 -68.56
CA PRO A 5 -47.39 3.89 -68.02
C PRO A 5 -47.08 3.53 -66.56
N LEU A 6 -47.91 2.68 -65.95
CA LEU A 6 -47.77 2.16 -64.59
C LEU A 6 -46.93 0.88 -64.51
N ASP A 7 -46.70 0.18 -65.63
CA ASP A 7 -45.84 -1.01 -65.70
C ASP A 7 -44.33 -0.67 -65.56
N ASN A 8 -44.00 0.62 -65.51
CA ASN A 8 -42.64 1.12 -65.31
C ASN A 8 -42.46 1.80 -63.94
N LEU A 9 -43.29 1.45 -62.95
CA LEU A 9 -43.01 1.80 -61.56
C LEU A 9 -42.08 0.73 -60.98
N ASN A 10 -40.80 1.08 -60.89
CA ASN A 10 -39.80 0.25 -60.21
C ASN A 10 -40.20 0.11 -58.73
N ASP A 11 -40.32 -1.12 -58.26
CA ASP A 11 -40.77 -1.46 -56.91
C ASP A 11 -39.89 -0.74 -55.88
N ILE A 12 -40.50 -0.06 -54.90
CA ILE A 12 -39.77 0.72 -53.90
C ILE A 12 -39.03 -0.27 -52.98
N ILE A 13 -37.75 -0.49 -53.26
CA ILE A 13 -36.87 -1.30 -52.42
C ILE A 13 -36.66 -0.54 -51.10
N ALA A 14 -37.27 -1.05 -50.02
CA ALA A 14 -37.02 -0.53 -48.69
C ALA A 14 -35.51 -0.64 -48.37
N PRO A 15 -34.87 0.37 -47.74
CA PRO A 15 -33.47 0.29 -47.40
C PRO A 15 -33.25 -0.89 -46.47
N THR A 16 -32.47 -1.87 -46.91
CA THR A 16 -32.02 -2.97 -46.07
C THR A 16 -31.32 -2.37 -44.86
N THR A 17 -31.74 -2.75 -43.66
CA THR A 17 -31.15 -2.30 -42.40
C THR A 17 -29.64 -2.50 -42.45
N VAL A 18 -28.89 -1.40 -42.33
CA VAL A 18 -27.43 -1.46 -42.27
C VAL A 18 -27.08 -2.32 -41.05
N PRO A 19 -26.41 -3.47 -41.24
CA PRO A 19 -25.92 -4.21 -40.08
C PRO A 19 -25.00 -3.26 -39.32
N PHE A 20 -25.16 -3.16 -38.01
CA PHE A 20 -24.28 -2.39 -37.11
C PHE A 20 -22.82 -2.94 -37.09
N TRP A 21 -22.51 -3.86 -38.00
CA TRP A 21 -21.25 -4.53 -38.17
C TRP A 21 -20.70 -4.16 -39.56
N PRO A 22 -19.42 -3.76 -39.70
CA PRO A 22 -18.31 -4.11 -38.84
C PRO A 22 -17.99 -2.96 -37.89
N LEU A 23 -17.82 -3.28 -36.61
CA LEU A 23 -17.16 -2.38 -35.68
C LEU A 23 -15.85 -1.95 -36.34
N SER A 24 -15.73 -0.65 -36.67
CA SER A 24 -14.62 -0.16 -37.49
C SER A 24 -13.29 -0.58 -36.85
N PRO A 25 -12.26 -0.95 -37.64
CA PRO A 25 -10.99 -1.46 -37.11
C PRO A 25 -10.36 -0.58 -36.01
N ALA A 26 -10.67 0.71 -36.00
CA ALA A 26 -10.25 1.67 -34.97
C ALA A 26 -10.73 1.32 -33.55
N TRP A 27 -11.87 0.64 -33.37
CA TRP A 27 -12.33 0.24 -32.04
C TRP A 27 -11.43 -0.80 -31.38
N TRP A 28 -10.75 -1.63 -32.15
CA TRP A 28 -9.78 -2.57 -31.61
C TRP A 28 -8.61 -1.86 -30.95
N LEU A 29 -8.17 -0.72 -31.49
CA LEU A 29 -7.17 0.12 -30.84
C LEU A 29 -7.68 0.69 -29.52
N VAL A 30 -8.92 1.18 -29.48
CA VAL A 30 -9.54 1.70 -28.25
C VAL A 30 -9.65 0.60 -27.19
N ILE A 31 -10.09 -0.59 -27.58
CA ILE A 31 -10.19 -1.75 -26.68
C ILE A 31 -8.80 -2.14 -26.16
N ALA A 32 -7.80 -2.23 -27.04
CA ALA A 32 -6.44 -2.60 -26.65
C ALA A 32 -5.83 -1.58 -25.67
N VAL A 33 -5.97 -0.29 -25.96
CA VAL A 33 -5.49 0.78 -25.07
C VAL A 33 -6.21 0.76 -23.73
N SER A 34 -7.54 0.60 -23.73
CA SER A 34 -8.33 0.47 -22.51
C SER A 34 -7.86 -0.70 -21.65
N LEU A 35 -7.62 -1.86 -22.28
CA LEU A 35 -7.19 -3.07 -21.59
C LEU A 35 -5.78 -2.92 -20.99
N ILE A 36 -4.86 -2.27 -21.70
CA ILE A 36 -3.52 -1.94 -21.18
C ILE A 36 -3.62 -1.00 -19.98
N LEU A 37 -4.47 0.03 -20.05
CA LEU A 37 -4.65 1.00 -18.98
C LEU A 37 -5.21 0.32 -17.72
N ILE A 38 -6.25 -0.50 -17.87
CA ILE A 38 -6.84 -1.28 -16.78
C ILE A 38 -5.78 -2.20 -16.16
N LEU A 39 -5.00 -2.91 -16.99
CA LEU A 39 -3.96 -3.81 -16.50
C LEU A 39 -2.85 -3.06 -15.74
N SER A 40 -2.42 -1.92 -16.26
CA SER A 40 -1.41 -1.08 -15.61
C SER A 40 -1.89 -0.58 -14.24
N VAL A 41 -3.13 -0.09 -14.16
CA VAL A 41 -3.74 0.36 -12.90
C VAL A 41 -3.84 -0.80 -11.92
N PHE A 42 -4.29 -1.97 -12.38
CA PHE A 42 -4.41 -3.16 -11.55
C PHE A 42 -3.06 -3.63 -10.98
N LEU A 43 -2.02 -3.69 -11.82
CA LEU A 43 -0.67 -4.06 -11.38
C LEU A 43 -0.10 -3.04 -10.40
N TYR A 44 -0.26 -1.75 -10.68
CA TYR A 44 0.19 -0.68 -9.79
C TYR A 44 -0.50 -0.74 -8.42
N TRP A 45 -1.81 -0.95 -8.41
CA TRP A 45 -2.57 -1.17 -7.18
C TRP A 45 -2.09 -2.40 -6.42
N ARG A 46 -1.88 -3.54 -7.11
CA ARG A 46 -1.40 -4.77 -6.47
C ARG A 46 -0.05 -4.58 -5.78
N ILE A 47 0.87 -3.85 -6.42
CA ILE A 47 2.19 -3.55 -5.84
C ILE A 47 2.01 -2.69 -4.58
N ILE A 48 1.22 -1.62 -4.63
CA ILE A 48 0.96 -0.76 -3.47
C ILE A 48 0.28 -1.54 -2.35
N PHE A 49 -0.72 -2.36 -2.66
CA PHE A 49 -1.45 -3.16 -1.67
C PHE A 49 -0.53 -4.16 -0.98
N ARG A 50 0.37 -4.81 -1.73
CA ARG A 50 1.34 -5.75 -1.16
C ARG A 50 2.41 -5.04 -0.32
N HIS A 51 2.81 -3.84 -0.71
CA HIS A 51 3.72 -3.04 0.10
C HIS A 51 3.05 -2.57 1.40
N ASN A 52 1.77 -2.18 1.37
CA ASN A 52 1.09 -1.68 2.56
C ASN A 52 0.57 -2.78 3.51
N SER A 53 0.55 -4.05 3.10
CA SER A 53 0.04 -5.15 3.95
C SER A 53 0.88 -5.33 5.20
N ALA A 54 2.21 -5.30 5.08
CA ALA A 54 3.12 -5.44 6.22
C ALA A 54 2.91 -4.34 7.28
N LYS A 55 2.69 -3.09 6.84
CA LYS A 55 2.39 -1.98 7.76
C LYS A 55 1.01 -2.17 8.41
N ARG A 56 0.01 -2.61 7.64
CA ARG A 56 -1.35 -2.82 8.15
C ARG A 56 -1.38 -3.93 9.21
N GLU A 57 -0.67 -5.04 8.97
CA GLU A 57 -0.53 -6.13 9.93
C GLU A 57 0.20 -5.68 11.20
N ALA A 58 1.29 -4.92 11.05
CA ALA A 58 2.01 -4.37 12.20
C ALA A 58 1.14 -3.45 13.06
N ILE A 59 0.30 -2.59 12.44
CA ILE A 59 -0.65 -1.73 13.16
C ILE A 59 -1.72 -2.57 13.87
N ALA A 60 -2.25 -3.60 13.18
CA ALA A 60 -3.25 -4.48 13.78
C ALA A 60 -2.69 -5.22 15.00
N LEU A 61 -1.47 -5.77 14.90
CA LEU A 61 -0.77 -6.42 16.00
C LEU A 61 -0.42 -5.44 17.12
N SER A 62 -0.02 -4.21 16.80
CA SER A 62 0.27 -3.22 17.83
C SER A 62 -0.97 -2.81 18.64
N ASN A 63 -2.15 -2.82 18.01
CA ASN A 63 -3.40 -2.50 18.67
C ASN A 63 -3.89 -3.61 19.62
N THR A 64 -3.44 -4.86 19.45
CA THR A 64 -3.76 -5.94 20.40
C THR A 64 -2.95 -5.87 21.69
N LEU A 65 -1.87 -5.07 21.71
CA LEU A 65 -0.96 -4.91 22.85
C LEU A 65 -1.45 -3.78 23.75
N THR A 66 -2.55 -4.02 24.46
CA THR A 66 -3.18 -3.03 25.35
C THR A 66 -2.66 -3.10 26.78
N ASN A 67 -1.98 -4.17 27.19
CA ASN A 67 -1.43 -4.27 28.53
C ASN A 67 -0.23 -3.32 28.69
N ASN A 68 -0.12 -2.68 29.85
CA ASN A 68 1.05 -1.85 30.19
C ASN A 68 2.13 -2.74 30.80
N GLN A 69 2.51 -3.77 30.06
CA GLN A 69 3.47 -4.78 30.48
C GLN A 69 4.76 -4.66 29.69
N MET A 70 5.83 -5.14 30.29
CA MET A 70 7.15 -5.18 29.68
C MET A 70 7.19 -6.05 28.41
N SER A 71 6.41 -7.13 28.40
CA SER A 71 6.22 -8.01 27.24
C SER A 71 5.70 -7.25 26.01
N ASP A 72 4.78 -6.33 26.21
CA ASP A 72 4.12 -5.58 25.14
C ASP A 72 5.11 -4.62 24.48
N LEU A 73 5.98 -3.98 25.27
CA LEU A 73 7.06 -3.14 24.73
C LEU A 73 8.06 -3.95 23.90
N GLN A 74 8.45 -5.13 24.38
CA GLN A 74 9.35 -6.00 23.62
C GLN A 74 8.72 -6.45 22.30
N GLN A 75 7.43 -6.79 22.32
CA GLN A 75 6.71 -7.15 21.10
C GLN A 75 6.58 -5.97 20.12
N LEU A 76 6.30 -4.76 20.61
CA LEU A 76 6.30 -3.55 19.78
C LEU A 76 7.67 -3.31 19.13
N ASN A 77 8.76 -3.48 19.88
CA ASN A 77 10.12 -3.38 19.34
C ASN A 77 10.37 -4.43 18.25
N ILE A 78 9.97 -5.68 18.46
CA ILE A 78 10.06 -6.76 17.46
C ILE A 78 9.25 -6.44 16.20
N ILE A 79 8.03 -5.94 16.35
CA ILE A 79 7.18 -5.54 15.21
C ILE A 79 7.87 -4.45 14.39
N LEU A 80 8.40 -3.43 15.06
CA LEU A 80 9.11 -2.33 14.41
C LEU A 80 10.39 -2.82 13.72
N LYS A 81 11.13 -3.74 14.35
CA LYS A 81 12.31 -4.40 13.75
C LYS A 81 11.97 -5.16 12.48
N ARG A 82 10.89 -5.93 12.49
CA ARG A 82 10.40 -6.66 11.32
C ARG A 82 9.97 -5.69 10.20
N LEU A 83 9.31 -4.58 10.55
CA LEU A 83 8.99 -3.53 9.58
C LEU A 83 10.26 -2.95 8.95
N THR A 84 11.26 -2.57 9.76
CA THR A 84 12.54 -2.07 9.21
C THR A 84 13.22 -3.09 8.32
N GLN A 85 13.23 -4.36 8.70
CA GLN A 85 13.81 -5.41 7.86
C GLN A 85 13.10 -5.51 6.51
N HIS A 86 11.76 -5.41 6.50
CA HIS A 86 10.96 -5.52 5.28
C HIS A 86 11.15 -4.34 4.32
N TYR A 87 11.25 -3.10 4.83
CA TYR A 87 11.32 -1.89 3.97
C TYR A 87 12.74 -1.36 3.73
N TYR A 88 13.64 -1.54 4.70
CA TYR A 88 15.00 -0.96 4.69
C TYR A 88 16.11 -2.02 4.67
N GLY A 89 15.75 -3.31 4.77
CA GLY A 89 16.69 -4.44 4.71
C GLY A 89 17.30 -4.82 6.06
N THR A 90 18.11 -5.88 6.05
CA THR A 90 18.69 -6.49 7.25
C THR A 90 19.70 -5.58 7.95
N SER A 91 20.48 -4.78 7.22
CA SER A 91 21.51 -3.89 7.79
C SER A 91 20.91 -2.83 8.73
N VAL A 92 19.75 -2.28 8.40
CA VAL A 92 19.04 -1.32 9.26
C VAL A 92 18.34 -2.04 10.41
N ALA A 93 17.81 -3.25 10.16
CA ALA A 93 17.20 -4.07 11.19
C ALA A 93 18.21 -4.52 12.26
N SER A 94 19.49 -4.70 11.93
CA SER A 94 20.53 -5.08 12.89
C SER A 94 21.01 -3.94 13.79
N LEU A 95 20.64 -2.68 13.53
CA LEU A 95 21.02 -1.54 14.37
C LEU A 95 20.54 -1.74 15.82
N SER A 96 21.33 -1.43 16.82
CA SER A 96 20.94 -1.58 18.23
C SER A 96 21.36 -0.35 19.06
N GLY A 97 20.75 -0.20 20.23
CA GLY A 97 21.04 0.90 21.16
C GLY A 97 20.85 2.28 20.51
N LYS A 98 21.91 3.10 20.52
CA LYS A 98 21.87 4.49 20.04
C LYS A 98 21.55 4.60 18.55
N ALA A 99 22.19 3.79 17.70
CA ALA A 99 21.96 3.85 16.25
C ALA A 99 20.51 3.49 15.87
N TRP A 100 19.87 2.64 16.68
CA TRP A 100 18.44 2.35 16.53
C TRP A 100 17.56 3.53 16.92
N CYS A 101 17.86 4.22 18.04
CA CYS A 101 17.16 5.46 18.42
C CYS A 101 17.27 6.54 17.35
N ASP A 102 18.48 6.77 16.84
CA ASP A 102 18.74 7.80 15.83
C ASP A 102 17.92 7.52 14.56
N PHE A 103 17.88 6.25 14.12
CA PHE A 103 17.03 5.82 13.01
C PHE A 103 15.53 6.10 13.28
N LEU A 104 15.03 5.75 14.47
CA LEU A 104 13.62 5.95 14.81
C LEU A 104 13.23 7.43 14.90
N GLN A 105 14.09 8.27 15.46
CA GLN A 105 13.88 9.72 15.48
C GLN A 105 13.79 10.28 14.06
N GLN A 106 14.73 9.88 13.19
CA GLN A 106 14.81 10.36 11.81
C GLN A 106 13.66 9.87 10.92
N HIS A 107 13.22 8.61 11.06
CA HIS A 107 12.24 8.00 10.14
C HIS A 107 10.82 7.90 10.69
N CYS A 108 10.65 7.99 12.00
CA CYS A 108 9.37 7.73 12.67
C CYS A 108 8.90 8.90 13.55
N GLN A 109 9.63 10.02 13.59
CA GLN A 109 9.29 11.21 14.39
C GLN A 109 8.99 10.88 15.87
N SER A 110 9.65 9.87 16.41
CA SER A 110 9.46 9.48 17.81
C SER A 110 10.48 10.17 18.69
N GLU A 111 10.05 10.81 19.79
CA GLU A 111 10.94 11.35 20.82
C GLU A 111 11.48 10.24 21.73
N LEU A 112 12.21 9.28 21.15
CA LEU A 112 12.82 8.18 21.90
C LEU A 112 14.23 8.58 22.34
N ASN A 113 14.44 8.79 23.64
CA ASN A 113 15.78 9.05 24.17
C ASN A 113 16.58 7.73 24.25
N PRO A 114 17.85 7.68 23.79
CA PRO A 114 18.70 6.48 23.92
C PRO A 114 18.79 5.91 25.34
N GLN A 115 18.71 6.76 26.36
CA GLN A 115 18.71 6.30 27.75
C GLN A 115 17.44 5.51 28.12
N GLN A 116 16.28 5.90 27.59
CA GLN A 116 15.00 5.21 27.83
C GLN A 116 14.93 3.88 27.07
N LEU A 117 15.65 3.73 25.96
CA LEU A 117 15.70 2.45 25.25
C LEU A 117 16.60 1.45 26.00
N GLN A 118 17.66 1.95 26.64
CA GLN A 118 18.52 1.10 27.46
C GLN A 118 17.83 0.60 28.73
N SER A 119 16.89 1.37 29.29
CA SER A 119 16.06 0.89 30.40
C SER A 119 15.11 -0.24 30.02
N ILE A 120 14.80 -0.44 28.73
CA ILE A 120 14.05 -1.63 28.26
C ILE A 120 14.84 -2.93 28.51
N TYR A 121 16.15 -2.85 28.64
CA TYR A 121 16.97 -4.03 28.97
C TYR A 121 17.17 -4.19 30.49
N GLN A 122 16.69 -3.24 31.29
CA GLN A 122 16.73 -3.30 32.75
C GLN A 122 15.46 -3.99 33.26
N ALA A 123 15.60 -4.84 34.29
CA ALA A 123 14.51 -5.67 34.81
C ALA A 123 13.38 -4.89 35.50
N HIS A 124 13.54 -3.58 35.68
CA HIS A 124 12.57 -2.72 36.36
C HIS A 124 12.42 -1.40 35.59
N LEU A 125 11.20 -1.13 35.13
CA LEU A 125 10.81 0.16 34.55
C LEU A 125 9.62 0.72 35.31
N ASP A 126 9.65 2.03 35.54
CA ASP A 126 8.52 2.76 36.09
C ASP A 126 7.32 2.72 35.13
N ASN A 127 6.11 2.53 35.65
CA ASN A 127 4.88 2.47 34.85
C ASN A 127 4.67 3.71 33.95
N THR A 128 5.12 4.88 34.40
CA THR A 128 5.07 6.13 33.61
C THR A 128 5.97 6.06 32.39
N THR A 129 7.20 5.56 32.55
CA THR A 129 8.15 5.36 31.45
C THR A 129 7.67 4.30 30.48
N LEU A 130 7.03 3.22 30.98
CA LEU A 130 6.43 2.18 30.15
C LEU A 130 5.35 2.75 29.22
N ILE A 131 4.45 3.57 29.76
CA ILE A 131 3.36 4.20 28.98
C ILE A 131 3.93 5.19 27.95
N GLN A 132 4.92 6.01 28.32
CA GLN A 132 5.57 6.94 27.39
C GLN A 132 6.24 6.19 26.23
N LEU A 133 7.04 5.16 26.54
CA LEU A 133 7.71 4.33 25.53
C LEU A 133 6.71 3.65 24.61
N LYS A 134 5.64 3.05 25.17
CA LYS A 134 4.58 2.41 24.39
C LYS A 134 3.95 3.40 23.41
N THR A 135 3.64 4.59 23.89
CA THR A 135 3.04 5.65 23.07
C THR A 135 3.98 6.08 21.95
N ALA A 136 5.28 6.24 22.25
CA ALA A 136 6.29 6.54 21.26
C ALA A 136 6.46 5.43 20.21
N TYR A 137 6.43 4.15 20.61
CA TYR A 137 6.48 3.01 19.69
C TYR A 137 5.23 2.92 18.81
N LEU A 138 4.04 3.13 19.37
CA LEU A 138 2.79 3.15 18.60
C LEU A 138 2.77 4.30 17.58
N ALA A 139 3.21 5.50 18.00
CA ALA A 139 3.40 6.62 17.10
C ALA A 139 4.40 6.27 16.00
N ALA A 140 5.53 5.64 16.34
CA ALA A 140 6.54 5.26 15.37
C ALA A 140 6.01 4.26 14.32
N ILE A 141 5.24 3.24 14.74
CA ILE A 141 4.60 2.27 13.83
C ILE A 141 3.59 2.98 12.91
N LYS A 142 2.79 3.90 13.45
CA LYS A 142 1.79 4.66 12.68
C LYS A 142 2.44 5.58 11.64
N HIS A 143 3.48 6.31 12.05
CA HIS A 143 4.20 7.28 11.22
C HIS A 143 5.34 6.66 10.40
N PHE A 144 5.53 5.34 10.48
CA PHE A 144 6.61 4.64 9.77
C PHE A 144 6.57 4.95 8.26
N LYS A 145 7.67 5.55 7.77
CA LYS A 145 7.85 5.90 6.36
C LYS A 145 8.26 4.65 5.58
N THR A 146 7.40 4.19 4.67
CA THR A 146 7.62 2.99 3.85
C THR A 146 8.42 3.26 2.57
N ARG A 147 8.60 4.54 2.20
CA ARG A 147 9.39 4.99 1.05
C ARG A 147 10.61 5.77 1.54
N GLY A 148 11.67 5.06 1.90
CA GLY A 148 12.98 5.65 2.13
C GLY A 148 14.02 4.73 1.52
N HIS A 149 14.61 5.14 0.40
CA HIS A 149 15.87 4.55 -0.05
C HIS A 149 16.90 4.83 1.06
N TYR A 150 17.28 3.81 1.83
CA TYR A 150 18.47 3.89 2.66
C TYR A 150 19.66 3.74 1.72
N HIS A 151 20.27 4.87 1.36
CA HIS A 151 21.61 4.83 0.78
C HIS A 151 22.56 4.53 1.94
N VAL A 152 23.05 3.29 1.97
CA VAL A 152 24.22 2.89 2.76
C VAL A 152 25.47 3.44 2.09
#